data_AF-G5LKE5-F1
#
_entry.id   AF-G5LKE5-F1
#
_cell.length_a   1.000
_cell.length_b   1.000
_cell.length_c   1.000
_cell.angle_alpha   90.00
_cell.angle_beta   90.00
_cell.angle_gamma   90.00
#
_symmetry.space_group_name_H-M   'P 1'
#
loop_
_entity.id
_entity.type
_entity.pdbx_description
1 polymer ?
#
loop_
_entity_poly.entity_id
_entity_poly.type
_entity_poly.pdbx_seq_one_letter_code
_entity_poly.pdbx_strand_id
1 'polypeptide(L)'
;MDGYFNVPYGNYKKPYFPENEIRAFAEKAKRATFICASYDETLALLQTGDVVYCDPPYDGTFNGYHTAGFTENDQFHLASILERRSSEGHPVIVSNSDTSLTRSLYRDFTRHRITAKRSMGVAAGDSKTAVEIIATKSACWFGVDLASGPDISVETEVRAWQ
;
A
#
# COMPACT_ATOMS: atom_id res chain seq x y z
N MET A 1 24.33 1.09 9.50
CA MET A 1 23.54 0.82 10.72
C MET A 1 23.34 -0.68 10.80
N ASP A 2 23.64 -1.29 11.95
CA ASP A 2 23.83 -2.74 12.07
C ASP A 2 22.53 -3.55 12.22
N GLY A 3 21.38 -2.99 11.80
CA GLY A 3 20.09 -3.68 11.81
C GLY A 3 19.53 -4.05 13.20
N TYR A 4 20.16 -3.59 14.28
CA TYR A 4 19.71 -3.89 15.64
C TYR A 4 18.39 -3.20 15.98
N PHE A 5 17.55 -3.91 16.75
CA PHE A 5 16.35 -3.37 17.35
C PHE A 5 16.69 -2.22 18.30
N ASN A 6 16.14 -1.03 18.04
CA ASN A 6 16.48 0.21 18.77
C ASN A 6 15.31 0.84 19.52
N VAL A 7 14.15 0.16 19.61
CA VAL A 7 12.97 0.70 20.30
C VAL A 7 13.22 0.59 21.82
N PRO A 8 13.13 1.70 22.58
CA PRO A 8 13.35 1.67 24.02
C PRO A 8 12.25 0.87 24.73
N TYR A 9 12.56 0.41 25.93
CA TYR A 9 11.59 -0.31 26.76
C TYR A 9 10.37 0.59 27.07
N GLY A 10 9.18 0.11 26.72
CA GLY A 10 7.92 0.81 26.98
C GLY A 10 7.48 0.69 28.45
N ASN A 11 7.00 1.78 29.05
CA ASN A 11 6.53 1.80 30.44
C ASN A 11 5.09 1.27 30.60
N TYR A 12 4.85 0.00 30.24
CA TYR A 12 3.53 -0.64 30.39
C TYR A 12 3.50 -1.56 31.61
N LYS A 13 2.61 -1.26 32.57
CA LYS A 13 2.47 -2.04 33.82
C LYS A 13 2.01 -3.48 33.60
N LYS A 14 1.26 -3.74 32.52
CA LYS A 14 0.81 -5.07 32.11
C LYS A 14 0.68 -5.08 30.58
N PRO A 15 1.67 -5.58 29.83
CA PRO A 15 1.59 -5.63 28.37
C PRO A 15 0.43 -6.54 27.96
N TYR A 16 -0.32 -6.10 26.95
CA TYR A 16 -1.36 -6.93 26.33
C TYR A 16 -0.70 -8.02 25.49
N PHE A 17 -1.13 -9.28 25.66
CA PHE A 17 -0.72 -10.39 24.82
C PHE A 17 -1.84 -10.70 23.81
N PRO A 18 -1.67 -10.37 22.52
CA PRO A 18 -2.72 -10.48 21.51
C PRO A 18 -2.84 -11.91 20.95
N GLU A 19 -3.14 -12.88 21.80
CA GLU A 19 -3.16 -14.30 21.41
C GLU A 19 -4.18 -14.59 20.29
N ASN A 20 -5.40 -14.05 20.43
CA ASN A 20 -6.49 -14.30 19.49
C ASN A 20 -6.18 -13.70 18.12
N GLU A 21 -5.59 -12.52 18.08
CA GLU A 21 -5.18 -11.82 16.87
C GLU A 21 -4.05 -12.57 16.16
N ILE A 22 -3.07 -13.09 16.91
CA ILE A 22 -1.99 -13.92 16.37
C ILE A 22 -2.56 -15.20 15.74
N ARG A 23 -3.49 -15.89 16.42
CA ARG A 23 -4.14 -17.10 15.89
C ARG A 23 -4.97 -16.79 14.65
N ALA A 24 -5.73 -15.70 14.66
CA ALA A 24 -6.53 -15.27 13.51
C ALA A 24 -5.64 -14.90 12.30
N PHE A 25 -4.50 -14.25 12.54
CA PHE A 25 -3.50 -13.98 11.50
C PHE A 25 -2.93 -15.27 10.95
N ALA A 26 -2.50 -16.20 11.82
CA ALA A 26 -1.91 -17.47 11.42
C ALA A 26 -2.84 -18.30 10.52
N GLU A 27 -4.14 -18.35 10.82
CA GLU A 27 -5.12 -19.04 9.97
C GLU A 27 -5.26 -18.39 8.60
N LYS A 28 -5.32 -17.05 8.53
CA LYS A 28 -5.43 -16.32 7.26
C LYS A 28 -4.15 -16.41 6.42
N ALA A 29 -3.00 -16.38 7.07
CA ALA A 29 -1.66 -16.40 6.46
C ALA A 29 -1.38 -17.68 5.66
N LYS A 30 -2.10 -18.79 5.94
CA LYS A 30 -2.00 -20.04 5.17
C LYS A 30 -2.31 -19.88 3.67
N ARG A 31 -3.00 -18.82 3.28
CA ARG A 31 -3.35 -18.50 1.89
C ARG A 31 -2.37 -17.52 1.23
N ALA A 32 -1.28 -17.17 1.90
CA ALA A 32 -0.32 -16.20 1.43
C ALA A 32 1.09 -16.79 1.42
N THR A 33 1.86 -16.43 0.40
CA THR A 33 3.30 -16.70 0.33
C THR A 33 4.03 -15.42 0.71
N PHE A 34 4.85 -15.47 1.76
CA PHE A 34 5.66 -14.34 2.19
C PHE A 34 7.03 -14.38 1.52
N ILE A 35 7.41 -13.26 0.91
CA ILE A 35 8.69 -13.10 0.22
C ILE A 35 9.40 -11.89 0.83
N CYS A 36 10.66 -12.06 1.21
CA CYS A 36 11.54 -10.98 1.62
C CYS A 36 12.46 -10.66 0.45
N ALA A 37 12.07 -9.70 -0.37
CA ALA A 37 12.78 -9.29 -1.57
C ALA A 37 12.44 -7.82 -1.89
N SER A 38 13.18 -7.22 -2.83
CA SER A 38 12.88 -5.89 -3.35
C SER A 38 11.57 -5.87 -4.15
N TYR A 39 10.99 -4.68 -4.33
CA TYR A 39 9.81 -4.53 -5.18
C TYR A 39 10.13 -4.87 -6.65
N ASP A 40 11.36 -4.60 -7.12
CA ASP A 40 11.81 -4.99 -8.45
C ASP A 40 11.76 -6.51 -8.65
N GLU A 41 12.31 -7.27 -7.69
CA GLU A 41 12.33 -8.73 -7.74
C GLU A 41 10.92 -9.32 -7.66
N THR A 42 10.09 -8.83 -6.74
CA THR A 42 8.73 -9.33 -6.56
C THR A 42 7.83 -9.03 -7.76
N LEU A 43 7.90 -7.82 -8.33
CA LEU A 43 7.15 -7.45 -9.53
C LEU A 43 7.67 -8.17 -10.80
N ALA A 44 8.85 -8.78 -10.76
CA ALA A 44 9.35 -9.65 -11.83
C ALA A 44 8.77 -11.07 -11.78
N LEU A 45 8.16 -11.48 -10.67
CA LEU A 45 7.53 -12.79 -10.50
C LEU A 45 6.08 -12.87 -10.99
N LEU A 46 5.51 -11.75 -11.46
CA LEU A 46 4.13 -11.68 -11.91
C LEU A 46 3.83 -12.68 -13.03
N GLN A 47 2.68 -13.33 -12.91
CA GLN A 47 2.13 -14.26 -13.89
C GLN A 47 0.85 -13.69 -14.49
N THR A 48 0.51 -14.17 -15.69
CA THR A 48 -0.75 -13.79 -16.34
C THR A 48 -1.95 -14.08 -15.45
N GLY A 49 -2.77 -13.07 -15.22
CA GLY A 49 -3.94 -13.14 -14.33
C GLY A 49 -3.69 -12.54 -12.94
N ASP A 50 -2.44 -12.23 -12.59
CA ASP A 50 -2.13 -11.56 -11.33
C ASP A 50 -2.62 -10.11 -11.32
N VAL A 51 -3.00 -9.65 -10.13
CA VAL A 51 -3.35 -8.26 -9.83
C VAL A 51 -2.33 -7.70 -8.86
N VAL A 52 -1.85 -6.49 -9.13
CA VAL A 52 -0.85 -5.82 -8.30
C VAL A 52 -1.53 -4.81 -7.38
N TYR A 53 -1.35 -4.99 -6.07
CA TYR A 53 -1.59 -3.94 -5.08
C TYR A 53 -0.26 -3.48 -4.50
N CYS A 54 0.00 -2.17 -4.54
CA CYS A 54 1.26 -1.58 -4.07
C CYS A 54 0.99 -0.48 -3.04
N ASP A 55 1.66 -0.58 -1.89
CA ASP A 55 1.57 0.38 -0.78
C ASP A 55 2.99 0.82 -0.36
N PRO A 56 3.68 1.63 -1.18
CA PRO A 56 5.06 2.04 -0.91
C PRO A 56 5.10 3.06 0.24
N PRO A 57 6.29 3.35 0.81
CA PRO A 57 6.43 4.49 1.71
C PRO A 57 5.89 5.78 1.06
N TYR A 58 5.02 6.48 1.78
CA TYR A 58 4.24 7.58 1.21
C TYR A 58 5.12 8.80 0.93
N ASP A 59 4.88 9.45 -0.21
CA ASP A 59 5.50 10.73 -0.52
C ASP A 59 5.16 11.79 0.56
N GLY A 60 6.15 12.62 0.89
CA GLY A 60 6.02 13.66 1.92
C GLY A 60 5.83 13.16 3.35
N THR A 61 5.97 11.85 3.64
CA THR A 61 5.95 11.33 5.01
C THR A 61 7.37 11.17 5.56
N PHE A 62 7.67 11.86 6.66
CA PHE A 62 8.94 11.68 7.38
C PHE A 62 8.87 10.36 8.18
N ASN A 63 9.30 9.26 7.55
CA ASN A 63 9.39 7.96 8.21
C ASN A 63 10.83 7.77 8.71
N GLY A 64 11.06 8.02 10.02
CA GLY A 64 12.37 7.87 10.67
C GLY A 64 12.91 6.44 10.78
N TYR A 65 12.43 5.50 9.95
CA TYR A 65 12.70 4.07 10.07
C TYR A 65 13.80 3.53 9.13
N HIS A 66 14.34 4.32 8.19
CA HIS A 66 15.48 3.90 7.38
C HIS A 66 16.46 5.04 7.11
N THR A 67 17.76 4.75 7.26
CA THR A 67 18.86 5.71 7.02
C THR A 67 19.03 6.07 5.53
N ALA A 68 18.51 5.25 4.62
CA ALA A 68 18.54 5.50 3.17
C ALA A 68 17.25 6.15 2.63
N GLY A 69 16.13 6.08 3.36
CA GLY A 69 14.83 6.59 2.94
C GLY A 69 14.26 5.91 1.69
N PHE A 70 12.98 6.19 1.39
CA PHE A 70 12.40 5.94 0.06
C PHE A 70 12.34 7.30 -0.62
N THR A 71 13.21 7.50 -1.60
CA THR A 71 13.45 8.81 -2.21
C THR A 71 12.41 9.12 -3.28
N GLU A 72 12.36 10.37 -3.75
CA GLU A 72 11.57 10.71 -4.93
C GLU A 72 11.97 9.86 -6.14
N ASN A 73 13.27 9.57 -6.32
CA ASN A 73 13.74 8.71 -7.40
C ASN A 73 13.18 7.28 -7.30
N ASP A 74 13.04 6.75 -6.08
CA ASP A 74 12.41 5.45 -5.86
C ASP A 74 10.90 5.50 -6.18
N GLN A 75 10.22 6.62 -5.87
CA GLN A 75 8.82 6.84 -6.30
C GLN A 75 8.69 6.84 -7.84
N PHE A 76 9.59 7.54 -8.54
CA PHE A 76 9.63 7.56 -10.01
C PHE A 76 9.88 6.17 -10.59
N HIS A 77 10.87 5.45 -10.06
CA HIS A 77 11.25 4.11 -10.53
C HIS A 77 10.11 3.10 -10.33
N LEU A 78 9.51 3.07 -9.15
CA LEU A 78 8.37 2.22 -8.85
C LEU A 78 7.18 2.53 -9.79
N ALA A 79 6.81 3.80 -9.94
CA ALA A 79 5.70 4.19 -10.82
C ALA A 79 5.95 3.76 -12.27
N SER A 80 7.20 3.85 -12.75
CA SER A 80 7.58 3.39 -14.09
C SER A 80 7.42 1.88 -14.25
N ILE A 81 7.77 1.08 -13.24
CA ILE A 81 7.59 -0.38 -13.28
C ILE A 81 6.11 -0.72 -13.30
N LEU A 82 5.33 -0.09 -12.44
CA LEU A 82 3.89 -0.33 -12.33
C LEU A 82 3.14 0.02 -13.63
N GLU A 83 3.48 1.14 -14.26
CA GLU A 83 2.98 1.53 -15.58
C GLU A 83 3.29 0.46 -16.63
N ARG A 84 4.55 -0.02 -16.65
CA ARG A 84 4.97 -1.11 -17.54
C ARG A 84 4.18 -2.39 -17.28
N ARG A 85 4.06 -2.83 -16.02
CA ARG A 85 3.31 -4.05 -15.68
C ARG A 85 1.84 -3.96 -16.07
N SER A 86 1.26 -2.76 -15.98
CA SER A 86 -0.09 -2.50 -16.48
C SER A 86 -0.20 -2.65 -18.00
N SER A 87 0.79 -2.13 -18.75
CA SER A 87 0.84 -2.31 -20.20
C SER A 87 1.05 -3.77 -20.64
N GLU A 88 1.64 -4.60 -19.77
CA GLU A 88 1.79 -6.05 -19.96
C GLU A 88 0.50 -6.83 -19.61
N GLY A 89 -0.57 -6.14 -19.18
CA GLY A 89 -1.89 -6.73 -18.95
C GLY A 89 -2.23 -7.07 -17.51
N HIS A 90 -1.46 -6.59 -16.53
CA HIS A 90 -1.79 -6.77 -15.10
C HIS A 90 -2.59 -5.57 -14.58
N PRO A 91 -3.76 -5.76 -13.94
CA PRO A 91 -4.42 -4.67 -13.23
C PRO A 91 -3.54 -4.19 -12.08
N VAL A 92 -3.40 -2.87 -11.94
CA VAL A 92 -2.55 -2.24 -10.92
C VAL A 92 -3.36 -1.30 -10.04
N ILE A 93 -3.16 -1.41 -8.73
CA ILE A 93 -3.72 -0.54 -7.71
C ILE A 93 -2.57 -0.03 -6.83
N VAL A 94 -2.53 1.28 -6.57
CA VAL A 94 -1.49 1.92 -5.76
C VAL A 94 -2.12 2.89 -4.76
N SER A 95 -1.73 2.81 -3.49
CA SER A 95 -2.04 3.82 -2.47
C SER A 95 -0.85 4.77 -2.24
N ASN A 96 -1.13 6.06 -2.06
CA ASN A 96 -0.10 7.05 -1.68
C ASN A 96 -0.73 8.34 -1.13
N SER A 97 0.12 9.25 -0.62
CA SER A 97 -0.26 10.64 -0.31
C SER A 97 -0.76 11.36 -1.56
N ASP A 98 -1.70 12.29 -1.40
CA ASP A 98 -2.17 13.13 -2.50
C ASP A 98 -1.31 14.41 -2.68
N THR A 99 -0.16 14.27 -3.35
CA THR A 99 0.81 15.35 -3.59
C THR A 99 0.92 15.70 -5.07
N SER A 100 1.61 16.79 -5.39
CA SER A 100 1.90 17.15 -6.79
C SER A 100 2.73 16.07 -7.50
N LEU A 101 3.67 15.45 -6.78
CA LEU A 101 4.49 14.36 -7.30
C LEU A 101 3.65 13.14 -7.64
N THR A 102 2.88 12.61 -6.68
CA THR A 102 2.08 11.39 -6.89
C THR A 102 1.00 11.60 -7.94
N ARG A 103 0.40 12.79 -8.03
CA ARG A 103 -0.51 13.15 -9.13
C ARG A 103 0.18 13.11 -10.49
N SER A 104 1.44 13.53 -10.58
CA SER A 104 2.22 13.52 -11.82
C SER A 104 2.63 12.11 -12.23
N LEU A 105 3.06 11.29 -11.27
CA LEU A 105 3.43 9.89 -11.45
C LEU A 105 2.26 9.07 -11.99
N TYR A 106 1.10 9.18 -11.34
CA TYR A 106 -0.09 8.39 -11.65
C TYR A 106 -1.10 9.16 -12.51
N ARG A 107 -0.63 10.06 -13.39
CA ARG A 107 -1.51 10.88 -14.24
C ARG A 107 -2.35 10.07 -15.23
N ASP A 108 -1.82 8.92 -15.65
CA ASP A 108 -2.44 8.00 -16.62
C ASP A 108 -3.23 6.87 -15.94
N PHE A 109 -3.41 6.97 -14.61
CA PHE A 109 -4.24 6.09 -13.79
C PHE A 109 -5.54 6.82 -13.44
N THR A 110 -6.62 6.06 -13.22
CA THR A 110 -7.81 6.58 -12.56
C THR A 110 -7.49 6.82 -11.09
N ARG A 111 -7.56 8.07 -10.62
CA ARG A 111 -7.22 8.43 -9.24
C ARG A 111 -8.48 8.67 -8.42
N HIS A 112 -8.63 7.92 -7.34
CA HIS A 112 -9.68 8.09 -6.35
C HIS A 112 -9.11 8.81 -5.13
N ARG A 113 -9.60 10.00 -4.84
CA ARG A 113 -9.18 10.76 -3.66
C ARG A 113 -9.95 10.27 -2.43
N ILE A 114 -9.24 10.03 -1.34
CA ILE A 114 -9.81 9.67 -0.04
C ILE A 114 -9.26 10.58 1.05
N THR A 115 -10.05 10.76 2.11
CA THR A 115 -9.65 11.52 3.30
C THR A 115 -9.47 10.54 4.45
N ALA A 116 -8.23 10.28 4.84
CA ALA A 116 -7.91 9.38 5.94
C ALA A 116 -7.77 10.17 7.26
N LYS A 117 -8.40 9.68 8.33
CA LYS A 117 -8.23 10.25 9.67
C LYS A 117 -6.90 9.78 10.25
N ARG A 118 -5.98 10.70 10.58
CA ARG A 118 -4.73 10.35 11.28
C ARG A 118 -4.95 10.38 12.79
N SER A 119 -4.82 9.23 13.45
CA SER A 119 -5.01 9.07 14.90
C SER A 119 -3.72 9.04 15.72
N MET A 120 -2.54 9.17 15.10
CA MET A 120 -1.25 8.99 15.77
C MET A 120 -0.42 10.29 15.80
N GLY A 121 -0.21 10.84 17.00
CA GLY A 121 0.96 11.69 17.31
C GLY A 121 0.88 13.22 17.09
N VAL A 122 -0.27 13.80 16.74
CA VAL A 122 -0.39 15.27 16.55
C VAL A 122 -1.01 15.93 17.79
N ALA A 123 -0.32 16.94 18.35
CA ALA A 123 -0.84 17.79 19.43
C ALA A 123 -2.19 18.41 19.04
N ALA A 124 -3.06 18.67 20.02
CA ALA A 124 -4.44 19.11 19.79
C ALA A 124 -4.53 20.34 18.85
N GLY A 125 -5.07 20.15 17.64
CA GLY A 125 -5.30 21.19 16.63
C GLY A 125 -5.94 20.66 15.33
N ASP A 126 -6.50 21.57 14.53
CA ASP A 126 -7.49 21.37 13.43
C ASP A 126 -6.97 20.76 12.11
N SER A 127 -6.08 19.76 12.14
CA SER A 127 -5.83 18.95 10.93
C SER A 127 -5.48 17.52 11.26
N LYS A 128 -6.52 16.73 11.59
CA LYS A 128 -6.46 15.27 11.79
C LYS A 128 -6.79 14.49 10.51
N THR A 129 -6.61 15.08 9.34
CA THR A 129 -6.96 14.47 8.06
C THR A 129 -5.80 14.58 7.08
N ALA A 130 -5.40 13.46 6.51
CA ALA A 130 -4.52 13.42 5.35
C ALA A 130 -5.34 13.11 4.11
N VAL A 131 -5.01 13.79 3.01
CA VAL A 131 -5.60 13.48 1.72
C VAL A 131 -4.68 12.48 1.03
N GLU A 132 -5.26 11.38 0.59
CA GLU A 132 -4.57 10.25 -0.02
C GLU A 132 -5.23 9.91 -1.35
N ILE A 133 -4.51 9.20 -2.19
CA ILE A 133 -5.02 8.68 -3.46
C ILE A 133 -4.97 7.16 -3.46
N ILE A 134 -5.97 6.56 -4.10
CA ILE A 134 -5.92 5.21 -4.64
C ILE A 134 -5.91 5.35 -6.16
N ALA A 135 -4.78 5.05 -6.80
CA ALA A 135 -4.64 5.07 -8.25
C ALA A 135 -4.87 3.66 -8.81
N THR A 136 -5.76 3.53 -9.78
CA THR A 136 -6.11 2.27 -10.43
C THR A 136 -5.87 2.33 -11.93
N LYS A 137 -5.40 1.22 -12.50
CA LYS A 137 -5.27 1.07 -13.95
C LYS A 137 -5.61 -0.35 -14.35
N SER A 138 -6.65 -0.47 -15.18
CA SER A 138 -7.11 -1.75 -15.71
C SER A 138 -6.13 -2.29 -16.75
N ALA A 139 -6.10 -3.61 -16.91
CA ALA A 139 -5.34 -4.26 -17.95
C ALA A 139 -5.81 -3.77 -19.34
N CYS A 140 -4.91 -3.24 -20.16
CA CYS A 140 -5.19 -3.00 -21.57
C CYS A 140 -5.06 -4.33 -22.31
N TRP A 141 -6.17 -5.04 -22.52
CA TRP A 141 -6.22 -6.14 -23.47
C TRP A 141 -6.74 -5.62 -24.80
N PHE A 142 -5.89 -5.60 -25.83
CA PHE A 142 -6.34 -5.49 -27.22
C PHE A 142 -7.03 -6.82 -27.61
N GLY A 143 -8.27 -7.00 -27.14
CA GLY A 143 -9.10 -8.16 -27.42
C GLY A 143 -9.87 -8.65 -26.20
N VAL A 144 -11.13 -8.25 -26.12
CA VAL A 144 -12.17 -8.72 -25.17
C VAL A 144 -11.99 -8.24 -23.72
N ASP A 145 -12.96 -7.43 -23.30
CA ASP A 145 -13.14 -6.96 -21.93
C ASP A 145 -13.63 -8.11 -21.02
N LEU A 146 -12.73 -8.65 -20.19
CA LEU A 146 -13.06 -9.62 -19.14
C LEU A 146 -13.72 -8.98 -17.91
N ALA A 147 -13.92 -7.65 -17.87
CA ALA A 147 -14.76 -7.00 -16.87
C ALA A 147 -16.27 -7.28 -17.07
N SER A 148 -16.63 -8.13 -18.03
CA SER A 148 -17.97 -8.71 -18.18
C SER A 148 -18.22 -9.96 -17.31
N GLY A 149 -17.28 -10.30 -16.40
CA GLY A 149 -17.54 -11.22 -15.30
C GLY A 149 -18.41 -10.58 -14.20
N PRO A 150 -19.13 -11.37 -13.37
CA PRO A 150 -20.03 -10.82 -12.35
C PRO A 150 -19.27 -9.87 -11.42
N ASP A 151 -19.83 -8.68 -11.21
CA ASP A 151 -19.34 -7.65 -10.30
C ASP A 151 -18.90 -8.28 -8.97
N ILE A 152 -17.59 -8.34 -8.73
CA ILE A 152 -17.07 -8.57 -7.38
C ILE A 152 -17.12 -7.21 -6.68
N SER A 153 -18.28 -6.91 -6.09
CA SER A 153 -18.42 -5.83 -5.14
C SER A 153 -17.58 -6.15 -3.91
N VAL A 154 -16.50 -5.40 -3.71
CA VAL A 154 -15.79 -5.39 -2.43
C VAL A 154 -16.63 -4.53 -1.47
N GLU A 155 -17.48 -5.19 -0.68
CA GLU A 155 -18.15 -4.54 0.44
C GLU A 155 -17.15 -4.31 1.57
N THR A 156 -16.71 -3.06 1.74
CA THR A 156 -15.98 -2.64 2.95
C THR A 156 -16.99 -2.30 4.04
N GLU A 157 -17.32 -3.27 4.90
CA GLU A 157 -17.99 -3.00 6.16
C GLU A 157 -16.95 -2.46 7.17
N VAL A 158 -16.90 -1.14 7.37
CA VAL A 158 -16.13 -0.53 8.46
C VAL A 158 -16.93 -0.72 9.75
N ARG A 159 -16.73 -1.85 10.44
CA ARG A 159 -17.27 -2.02 11.79
C ARG A 159 -16.49 -1.14 12.75
N ALA A 160 -17.12 -0.04 13.16
CA ALA A 160 -16.71 0.72 14.33
C ALA A 160 -16.95 -0.15 15.58
N TRP A 161 -15.87 -0.50 16.27
CA TRP A 161 -15.97 -1.14 17.59
C TRP A 161 -16.34 -0.06 18.62
N GLN A 162 -17.45 -0.28 19.34
CA GLN A 162 -17.78 0.43 20.59
C GLN A 162 -16.89 -0.05 21.73
#